data_AF-A0A528B0G8-F1
#
_entry.id   AF-A0A528B0G8-F1
#
_cell.length_a   1.000
_cell.length_b   1.000
_cell.length_c   1.000
_cell.angle_alpha   90.00
_cell.angle_beta   90.00
_cell.angle_gamma   90.00
#
_symmetry.space_group_name_H-M   'P 1'
#
loop_
_entity.id
_entity.type
_entity.pdbx_description
1 polymer ?
#
loop_
_entity_poly.entity_id
_entity_poly.type
_entity_poly.pdbx_seq_one_letter_code
_entity_poly.pdbx_strand_id
1 'polypeptide(L)'
;MKSTLKLTLGLTSAMFASTAVSNVAQAEDLTLCWAAWDPANALVELSKDFTKETGIGMKFEFVPWTNYADRFLNELNSKGKLCDLI
;
A
#
# COMPACT_ATOMS: atom_id res chain seq x y z
N MET A 1 40.20 -39.43 -40.06
CA MET A 1 40.40 -38.06 -40.58
C MET A 1 39.33 -37.74 -41.62
N LYS A 2 38.21 -37.13 -41.22
CA LYS A 2 37.32 -36.35 -42.10
C LYS A 2 36.72 -35.23 -41.25
N SER A 3 36.98 -34.02 -41.70
CA SER A 3 36.61 -32.74 -41.11
C SER A 3 35.10 -32.54 -41.05
N THR A 4 34.57 -32.05 -39.94
CA THR A 4 33.31 -31.30 -39.94
C THR A 4 33.27 -30.28 -38.80
N LEU A 5 33.80 -29.11 -39.13
CA LEU A 5 33.44 -27.80 -38.60
C LEU A 5 31.93 -27.55 -38.76
N LYS A 6 31.15 -27.61 -37.68
CA LYS A 6 29.80 -27.01 -37.56
C LYS A 6 29.60 -26.62 -36.09
N LEU A 7 29.86 -25.36 -35.75
CA LEU A 7 28.81 -24.34 -35.58
C LEU A 7 27.81 -24.71 -34.47
N THR A 8 28.28 -24.77 -33.23
CA THR A 8 27.43 -24.68 -32.04
C THR A 8 27.53 -23.26 -31.51
N LEU A 9 26.49 -22.48 -31.81
CA LEU A 9 26.22 -21.14 -31.29
C LEU A 9 26.52 -21.09 -29.78
N GLY A 10 27.38 -20.15 -29.40
CA GLY A 10 27.73 -19.85 -28.02
C GLY A 10 26.49 -19.60 -27.17
N LEU A 11 26.32 -20.47 -26.20
CA LEU A 11 25.36 -20.42 -25.10
C LEU A 11 25.75 -19.31 -24.12
N THR A 12 25.38 -18.05 -24.41
CA THR A 12 25.40 -16.97 -23.40
C THR A 12 24.37 -15.91 -23.73
N SER A 13 23.09 -16.26 -23.59
CA SER A 13 22.05 -15.28 -23.28
C SER A 13 21.43 -15.70 -21.95
N ALA A 14 22.27 -15.72 -20.91
CA ALA A 14 21.84 -15.99 -19.55
C ALA A 14 21.13 -14.74 -19.03
N MET A 15 19.80 -14.82 -19.01
CA MET A 15 18.95 -14.27 -17.95
C MET A 15 19.35 -12.90 -17.41
N PHE A 16 19.04 -11.83 -18.14
CA PHE A 16 18.50 -10.63 -17.50
C PHE A 16 16.97 -10.75 -17.47
N ALA A 17 16.46 -11.79 -16.81
CA ALA A 17 15.12 -11.73 -16.27
C ALA A 17 15.25 -10.85 -15.02
N SER A 18 15.31 -9.54 -15.22
CA SER A 18 15.17 -8.56 -14.17
C SER A 18 13.88 -8.90 -13.45
N THR A 19 14.00 -9.51 -12.28
CA THR A 19 12.92 -9.68 -11.33
C THR A 19 12.47 -8.27 -10.99
N ALA A 20 11.45 -7.80 -11.72
CA ALA A 20 10.59 -6.74 -11.26
C ALA A 20 9.87 -7.30 -10.02
N VAL A 21 10.60 -7.35 -8.90
CA VAL A 21 10.00 -7.38 -7.59
C VAL A 21 9.22 -6.07 -7.52
N SER A 22 7.93 -6.17 -7.78
CA SER A 22 6.99 -5.11 -7.43
C SER A 22 7.30 -4.79 -5.96
N ASN A 23 7.81 -3.60 -5.68
CA ASN A 23 7.87 -3.10 -4.32
C ASN A 23 6.42 -2.99 -3.87
N VAL A 24 5.89 -4.07 -3.29
CA VAL A 24 4.57 -4.07 -2.67
C VAL A 24 4.72 -3.12 -1.49
N ALA A 25 4.13 -1.93 -1.62
CA ALA A 25 4.06 -0.99 -0.52
C ALA A 25 3.30 -1.68 0.61
N GLN A 26 4.03 -2.12 1.63
CA GLN A 26 3.47 -2.74 2.82
C GLN A 26 3.62 -1.72 3.93
N ALA A 27 2.50 -1.15 4.35
CA ALA A 27 2.46 -0.30 5.53
C ALA A 27 2.43 -1.19 6.78
N GLU A 28 3.18 -0.82 7.81
CA GLU A 28 3.08 -1.44 9.13
C GLU A 28 1.86 -0.89 9.88
N ASP A 29 1.53 0.38 9.66
CA ASP A 29 0.37 1.08 10.21
C ASP A 29 -0.34 1.89 9.10
N LEU A 30 -1.66 2.00 9.20
CA LEU A 30 -2.50 2.90 8.40
C LEU A 30 -3.30 3.83 9.31
N THR A 31 -3.43 5.10 8.91
CA THR A 31 -4.24 6.09 9.62
C THR A 31 -5.49 6.45 8.83
N LEU A 32 -6.66 6.18 9.41
CA LEU A 32 -7.96 6.56 8.86
C LEU A 32 -8.43 7.87 9.49
N CYS A 33 -8.61 8.89 8.67
CA CYS A 33 -9.26 10.13 9.05
C CYS A 33 -10.73 10.07 8.64
N TRP A 34 -11.65 10.17 9.59
CA TRP A 34 -13.09 10.05 9.29
C TRP A 34 -13.92 11.00 10.14
N ALA A 35 -15.18 11.17 9.75
CA ALA A 35 -16.10 11.95 10.55
C ALA A 35 -16.50 11.20 11.84
N ALA A 36 -16.51 11.92 12.96
CA ALA A 36 -16.91 11.45 14.27
C ALA A 36 -18.44 11.44 14.39
N TRP A 37 -19.05 10.28 14.17
CA TRP A 37 -20.47 10.02 14.43
C TRP A 37 -20.66 8.53 14.76
N ASP A 38 -21.80 8.14 15.34
CA ASP A 38 -21.99 6.80 15.95
C ASP A 38 -21.56 5.61 15.07
N PRO A 39 -21.77 5.60 13.74
CA PRO A 39 -21.29 4.54 12.85
C PRO A 39 -19.77 4.39 12.74
N ALA A 40 -18.97 5.40 13.12
CA ALA A 40 -17.51 5.30 13.15
C ALA A 40 -17.01 4.22 14.13
N ASN A 41 -17.82 3.88 15.16
CA ASN A 41 -17.50 2.78 16.07
C ASN A 41 -17.39 1.43 15.36
N ALA A 42 -18.17 1.21 14.30
CA ALA A 42 -18.08 0.00 13.49
C ALA A 42 -16.74 -0.09 12.73
N LEU A 43 -16.14 1.05 12.37
CA LEU A 43 -14.82 1.08 11.72
C LEU A 43 -13.72 0.66 12.69
N VAL A 44 -13.84 1.07 13.96
CA VAL A 44 -12.92 0.63 15.01
C VAL A 44 -13.03 -0.87 15.25
N GLU A 45 -14.25 -1.41 15.33
CA GLU A 45 -14.44 -2.86 15.48
C GLU A 45 -13.93 -3.64 14.26
N LEU A 46 -14.27 -3.20 13.04
CA LEU A 46 -13.79 -3.82 11.80
C LEU A 46 -12.26 -3.85 11.72
N SER A 47 -11.60 -2.80 12.22
CA SER A 47 -10.14 -2.73 12.18
C SER A 47 -9.45 -3.80 13.00
N LYS A 48 -10.10 -4.34 14.05
CA LYS A 48 -9.51 -5.41 14.86
C LYS A 48 -9.34 -6.68 14.04
N ASP A 49 -10.37 -7.06 13.28
CA ASP A 49 -10.32 -8.24 12.42
C ASP A 49 -9.38 -8.00 11.23
N PHE A 50 -9.42 -6.79 10.64
CA PHE A 50 -8.46 -6.40 9.60
C PHE A 50 -7.00 -6.51 10.08
N THR A 51 -6.67 -5.96 11.24
CA THR A 51 -5.31 -6.04 11.83
C THR A 51 -4.95 -7.48 12.15
N LYS A 52 -5.89 -8.30 12.63
CA LYS A 52 -5.64 -9.72 12.90
C LYS A 52 -5.31 -10.51 11.62
N GLU A 53 -6.00 -10.23 10.51
CA GLU A 53 -5.80 -10.95 9.24
C GLU A 53 -4.57 -10.47 8.46
N THR A 54 -4.27 -9.17 8.53
CA THR A 54 -3.23 -8.55 7.70
C THR A 54 -1.93 -8.26 8.45
N GLY A 55 -1.98 -8.17 9.79
CA GLY A 55 -0.88 -7.69 10.62
C GLY A 55 -0.66 -6.17 10.56
N ILE A 56 -1.48 -5.43 9.83
CA ILE A 56 -1.36 -3.97 9.66
C ILE A 56 -2.11 -3.26 10.79
N GLY A 57 -1.43 -2.38 11.52
CA GLY A 57 -2.04 -1.56 12.56
C GLY A 57 -2.96 -0.48 11.99
N MET A 58 -4.06 -0.18 12.69
CA MET A 58 -5.00 0.88 12.31
C MET A 58 -5.02 1.98 13.36
N LYS A 59 -4.87 3.23 12.92
CA LYS A 59 -4.99 4.46 13.70
C LYS A 59 -6.20 5.25 13.20
N PHE A 60 -6.80 6.04 14.08
CA PHE A 60 -8.03 6.78 13.77
C PHE A 60 -7.94 8.24 14.20
N GLU A 61 -8.26 9.12 13.26
CA GLU A 61 -8.38 10.56 13.47
C GLU A 61 -9.83 10.97 13.19
N PHE A 62 -10.66 10.92 14.25
CA PHE A 62 -12.06 11.30 14.13
C PHE A 62 -12.26 12.79 14.36
N VAL A 63 -12.86 13.47 13.38
CA VAL A 63 -13.17 14.90 13.45
C VAL A 63 -14.69 15.12 13.39
N PRO A 64 -15.25 16.10 14.12
CA PRO A 64 -16.68 16.37 14.07
C PRO A 64 -17.21 16.53 12.64
N TRP A 65 -18.40 15.98 12.36
CA TRP A 65 -19.00 16.00 11.02
C TRP A 65 -19.04 17.40 10.40
N THR A 66 -19.39 18.42 11.19
CA THR A 66 -19.45 19.83 10.76
C THR A 66 -18.12 20.37 10.24
N ASN A 67 -17.00 19.73 10.57
CA ASN A 67 -15.65 20.17 10.23
C ASN A 67 -14.97 19.21 9.24
N TYR A 68 -15.60 18.09 8.87
CA TYR A 68 -14.97 17.02 8.09
C TYR A 68 -14.49 17.50 6.72
N ALA A 69 -15.36 18.19 5.98
CA ALA A 69 -15.05 18.68 4.64
C ALA A 69 -13.84 19.62 4.63
N ASP A 70 -13.78 20.56 5.58
CA ASP A 70 -12.66 21.49 5.68
C ASP A 70 -11.35 20.79 6.07
N ARG A 71 -11.40 19.81 6.98
CA ARG A 71 -10.22 19.04 7.38
C ARG A 71 -9.70 18.18 6.23
N PHE A 72 -10.57 17.51 5.48
CA PHE A 72 -10.23 16.75 4.27
C PHE A 72 -9.57 17.64 3.21
N LEU A 73 -10.19 18.78 2.89
CA LEU A 73 -9.65 19.71 1.89
C LEU A 73 -8.30 20.30 2.32
N ASN A 74 -8.12 20.62 3.60
CA ASN A 74 -6.84 21.14 4.11
C ASN A 74 -5.73 20.10 4.03
N GLU A 75 -6.01 18.83 4.36
CA GLU A 75 -5.02 17.74 4.25
C GLU A 75 -4.57 17.57 2.79
N LEU A 76 -5.52 17.55 1.84
CA LEU A 76 -5.19 17.41 0.42
C LEU A 76 -4.41 18.61 -0.13
N ASN A 77 -4.86 19.83 0.17
CA ASN A 77 -4.23 21.05 -0.35
C ASN A 77 -2.82 21.25 0.22
N SER A 78 -2.60 20.85 1.48
CA SER A 78 -1.28 20.91 2.12
C SER A 78 -0.36 19.76 1.72
N LYS A 79 -0.88 18.76 0.99
CA LYS A 79 -0.20 17.48 0.73
C LYS A 79 0.28 16.85 2.04
N GLY A 80 -0.60 16.88 3.04
CA GLY A 80 -0.35 16.27 4.32
C GLY A 80 -0.12 14.76 4.19
N LYS A 81 0.44 14.19 5.26
CA LYS A 81 0.74 12.76 5.38
C LYS A 81 0.13 12.19 6.66
N LEU A 82 -0.86 12.89 7.22
CA LEU A 82 -1.52 12.48 8.44
C LEU A 82 -2.46 11.31 8.17
N CYS A 83 -3.15 11.35 7.03
CA CYS A 83 -4.18 10.39 6.67
C CYS A 83 -3.73 9.53 5.49
N ASP A 84 -3.74 8.21 5.67
CA ASP A 84 -3.56 7.26 4.56
C ASP A 84 -4.90 6.98 3.86
N LEU A 85 -5.99 7.07 4.62
CA LEU A 85 -7.37 6.83 4.20
C LEU A 85 -8.26 7.98 4.70
N ILE A 86 -9.21 8.42 3.88
CA ILE A 86 -10.09 9.57 4.15
C ILE A 86 -11.41 9.44 3.36
#